data_AF-A0A939UPC1-F1
#
_entry.id   AF-A0A939UPC1-F1
#
_cell.length_a   1.000
_cell.length_b   1.000
_cell.length_c   1.000
_cell.angle_alpha   90.00
_cell.angle_beta   90.00
_cell.angle_gamma   90.00
#
_symmetry.space_group_name_H-M   'P 1'
#
loop_
_entity.id
_entity.type
_entity.pdbx_description
1 polymer ?
#
loop_
_entity_poly.entity_id
_entity_poly.type
_entity_poly.pdbx_seq_one_letter_code
_entity_poly.pdbx_strand_id
1 'polypeptide(L)'
;MTRYIIVLLLTAAALGCAAFEEPVSAVGAQKQTTSGGNLLADALRYAARTDAALVISSDLREITCPGDAPAEELVSLAAVKSDRVYSMNLTGSVLKQALSKSLFLYPRANPAFMHMSGIRVTM
;
A
#
# COMPACT_ATOMS: atom_id res chain seq x y z
N MET A 1 -26.84 -0.58 11.63
CA MET A 1 -26.64 0.79 11.09
C MET A 1 -25.59 0.72 9.99
N THR A 2 -26.07 0.76 8.76
CA THR A 2 -25.35 0.60 7.49
C THR A 2 -24.41 1.78 7.28
N ARG A 3 -23.09 1.55 7.21
CA ARG A 3 -22.09 2.60 7.02
C ARG A 3 -21.35 2.43 5.68
N TYR A 4 -21.83 3.23 4.73
CA TYR A 4 -21.19 3.89 3.58
C TYR A 4 -20.00 3.23 2.87
N ILE A 5 -20.26 2.88 1.60
CA ILE A 5 -19.26 2.72 0.54
C ILE A 5 -18.60 4.09 0.31
N ILE A 6 -17.35 4.25 0.73
CA ILE A 6 -16.53 5.40 0.37
C ILE A 6 -15.80 5.04 -0.92
N VAL A 7 -16.30 5.55 -2.05
CA VAL A 7 -15.60 5.59 -3.33
C VAL A 7 -14.55 6.70 -3.20
N LEU A 8 -13.31 6.34 -2.88
CA LEU A 8 -12.21 7.29 -2.94
C LEU A 8 -11.76 7.39 -4.41
N LEU A 9 -12.32 8.37 -5.13
CA LEU A 9 -11.71 8.89 -6.35
C LEU A 9 -10.32 9.42 -5.95
N LEU A 10 -9.27 8.94 -6.60
CA LEU A 10 -7.88 9.30 -6.35
C LEU A 10 -7.59 10.73 -6.87
N THR A 11 -8.33 11.72 -6.38
CA THR A 11 -8.02 13.15 -6.45
C THR A 11 -7.73 13.65 -5.04
N ALA A 12 -6.78 13.00 -4.37
CA ALA A 12 -6.17 13.52 -3.15
C ALA A 12 -4.72 13.92 -3.47
N ALA A 13 -4.59 14.97 -4.28
CA ALA A 13 -3.40 15.80 -4.33
C ALA A 13 -3.30 16.58 -3.02
N ALA A 14 -2.91 15.93 -1.92
CA ALA A 14 -2.56 16.57 -0.66
C ALA A 14 -1.91 15.57 0.31
N LEU A 15 -0.88 14.84 -0.12
CA LEU A 15 0.16 14.47 0.83
C LEU A 15 1.10 15.68 0.89
N GLY A 16 1.04 16.38 2.02
CA GLY A 16 1.86 17.54 2.29
C GLY A 16 3.33 17.25 2.03
N CYS A 17 4.03 18.31 1.63
CA CYS A 17 5.47 18.40 1.40
C CYS A 17 6.24 17.83 2.61
N ALA A 18 6.47 16.52 2.60
CA ALA A 18 7.54 15.91 3.36
C ALA A 18 8.56 15.53 2.29
N ALA A 19 9.55 16.40 2.10
CA ALA A 19 10.77 15.97 1.43
C ALA A 19 11.32 14.81 2.26
N PHE A 20 11.29 13.60 1.71
CA PHE A 20 11.98 12.47 2.29
C PHE A 20 13.48 12.73 2.05
N GLU A 21 14.32 12.65 3.08
CA GLU A 21 15.78 12.74 2.87
C GLU A 21 16.31 11.54 2.08
N GLU A 22 15.58 10.40 2.11
CA GLU A 22 15.92 9.18 1.41
C GLU A 22 14.97 8.92 0.22
N PRO A 23 15.48 8.33 -0.86
CA PRO A 23 14.67 7.98 -2.02
C PRO A 23 13.59 6.95 -1.66
N VAL A 24 12.38 7.17 -2.18
CA VAL A 24 11.26 6.26 -2.01
C VAL A 24 11.33 5.19 -3.09
N SER A 25 11.59 3.95 -2.72
CA SER A 25 11.74 2.83 -3.66
C SER A 25 10.65 1.79 -3.47
N ALA A 26 10.08 1.31 -4.57
CA ALA A 26 9.20 0.15 -4.63
C ALA A 26 9.89 -1.06 -5.29
N VAL A 27 11.21 -1.01 -5.52
CA VAL A 27 11.95 -2.11 -6.14
C VAL A 27 11.95 -3.35 -5.24
N GLY A 28 11.62 -4.50 -5.81
CA GLY A 28 11.54 -5.76 -5.06
C GLY A 28 10.27 -5.89 -4.20
N ALA A 29 9.23 -5.11 -4.49
CA ALA A 29 7.94 -5.14 -3.78
C ALA A 29 7.34 -6.55 -3.69
N GLN A 30 7.59 -7.42 -4.66
CA GLN A 30 7.07 -8.80 -4.66
C GLN A 30 7.78 -9.75 -3.69
N LYS A 31 8.92 -9.37 -3.13
CA LYS A 31 9.76 -10.23 -2.27
C LYS A 31 9.82 -9.74 -0.84
N GLN A 32 9.78 -8.42 -0.66
CA GLN A 32 9.97 -7.77 0.63
C GLN A 32 9.17 -6.48 0.70
N THR A 33 8.99 -5.99 1.93
CA THR A 33 8.44 -4.67 2.20
C THR A 33 9.38 -3.59 1.64
N THR A 34 8.81 -2.56 1.04
CA THR A 34 9.56 -1.45 0.42
C THR A 34 9.09 -0.11 0.98
N SER A 35 9.93 0.94 0.90
CA SER A 35 9.55 2.27 1.39
C SER A 35 8.37 2.84 0.59
N GLY A 36 8.32 2.61 -0.72
CA GLY A 36 7.19 2.99 -1.58
C GLY A 36 5.90 2.23 -1.27
N GLY A 37 5.99 0.93 -0.99
CA GLY A 37 4.83 0.12 -0.59
C GLY A 37 4.28 0.53 0.78
N ASN A 38 5.15 0.82 1.73
CA ASN A 38 4.77 1.36 3.04
C ASN A 38 4.13 2.74 2.93
N LEU A 39 4.73 3.65 2.14
CA LEU A 39 4.20 4.99 1.92
C LEU A 39 2.77 4.92 1.34
N LEU A 40 2.54 4.06 0.35
CA LEU A 40 1.20 3.90 -0.23
C LEU A 40 0.22 3.31 0.78
N ALA A 41 0.63 2.28 1.54
CA ALA A 41 -0.22 1.70 2.59
C ALA A 41 -0.56 2.72 3.70
N ASP A 42 0.40 3.54 4.13
CA ASP A 42 0.20 4.60 5.11
C ASP A 42 -0.75 5.69 4.58
N ALA A 43 -0.54 6.12 3.33
CA ALA A 43 -1.41 7.07 2.66
C ALA A 43 -2.85 6.58 2.59
N LEU A 44 -3.05 5.31 2.22
CA LEU A 44 -4.38 4.69 2.15
C LEU A 44 -5.02 4.58 3.53
N ARG A 45 -4.27 4.14 4.55
CA ARG A 45 -4.78 4.03 5.93
C ARG A 45 -5.21 5.39 6.47
N TYR A 46 -4.39 6.42 6.24
CA TYR A 46 -4.67 7.78 6.65
C TYR A 46 -5.90 8.36 5.93
N ALA A 47 -5.97 8.20 4.60
CA ALA A 47 -7.08 8.72 3.80
C ALA A 47 -8.41 8.00 4.10
N ALA A 48 -8.39 6.68 4.25
CA ALA A 48 -9.57 5.87 4.51
C ALA A 48 -10.00 5.87 5.99
N ARG A 49 -9.15 6.40 6.89
CA ARG A 49 -9.35 6.39 8.36
C ARG A 49 -9.65 4.99 8.91
N THR A 50 -8.89 4.01 8.45
CA THR A 50 -9.02 2.61 8.86
C THR A 50 -7.95 2.23 9.88
N ASP A 51 -8.18 1.16 10.64
CA ASP A 51 -7.20 0.64 11.59
C ASP A 51 -5.95 0.10 10.88
N ALA A 52 -6.14 -0.45 9.68
CA ALA A 52 -5.11 -1.01 8.84
C ALA A 52 -5.35 -0.76 7.34
N ALA A 53 -4.29 -0.85 6.55
CA ALA A 53 -4.36 -0.87 5.09
C ALA A 53 -3.45 -1.98 4.54
N LEU A 54 -3.87 -2.56 3.42
CA LEU A 54 -3.18 -3.63 2.70
C LEU A 54 -3.04 -3.21 1.24
N VAL A 55 -1.85 -3.38 0.67
CA VAL A 55 -1.54 -3.12 -0.75
C VAL A 55 -0.84 -4.35 -1.29
N ILE A 56 -1.34 -4.92 -2.37
CA ILE A 56 -0.67 -6.04 -3.03
C ILE A 56 0.43 -5.52 -3.96
N SER A 57 1.53 -6.25 -4.07
CA SER A 57 2.69 -5.82 -4.86
C SER A 57 2.42 -5.68 -6.35
N SER A 58 1.40 -6.35 -6.90
CA SER A 58 0.96 -6.13 -8.29
C SER A 58 0.39 -4.74 -8.54
N ASP A 59 -0.07 -4.05 -7.50
CA ASP A 59 -0.63 -2.70 -7.60
C ASP A 59 0.46 -1.62 -7.47
N LEU A 60 1.71 -2.05 -7.28
CA LEU A 60 2.90 -1.20 -7.22
C LEU A 60 3.73 -1.32 -8.49
N ARG A 61 4.22 -0.19 -9.00
CA ARG A 61 5.29 -0.17 -10.00
C ARG A 61 6.63 -0.23 -9.29
N GLU A 62 7.52 -1.11 -9.75
CA GLU A 62 8.88 -1.22 -9.23
C GLU A 62 9.76 -0.07 -9.75
N ILE A 63 9.54 1.12 -9.20
CA ILE A 63 10.29 2.34 -9.51
C ILE A 63 10.93 2.91 -8.23
N THR A 64 11.84 3.85 -8.42
CA THR A 64 12.40 4.66 -7.34
C THR A 64 12.14 6.12 -7.66
N CYS A 65 11.52 6.81 -6.72
CA CYS A 65 11.32 8.26 -6.75
C CYS A 65 12.41 8.94 -5.90
N PRO A 66 12.91 10.11 -6.33
CA PRO A 66 13.74 10.97 -5.49
C PRO A 66 13.06 11.29 -4.16
N GLY A 67 13.84 11.59 -3.12
CA GLY A 67 13.29 11.92 -1.81
C GLY A 67 12.50 13.24 -1.80
N ASP A 68 12.88 14.18 -2.66
CA ASP A 68 12.21 15.45 -2.92
C ASP A 68 11.14 15.37 -4.03
N ALA A 69 10.77 14.15 -4.44
CA ALA A 69 9.80 13.95 -5.51
C ALA A 69 8.46 14.66 -5.21
N PRO A 70 7.91 15.42 -6.19
CA PRO A 70 6.59 16.01 -6.03
C PRO A 70 5.52 14.92 -5.89
N ALA A 71 4.40 15.27 -5.25
CA ALA A 71 3.30 14.33 -5.02
C ALA A 71 2.81 13.63 -6.32
N GLU A 72 2.85 14.33 -7.45
CA GLU A 72 2.48 13.78 -8.77
C GLU A 72 3.39 12.63 -9.22
N GLU A 73 4.68 12.70 -8.86
CA GLU A 73 5.65 11.66 -9.14
C GLU A 73 5.47 10.49 -8.16
N LEU A 74 5.14 10.74 -6.90
CA LEU A 74 4.80 9.67 -5.95
C LEU A 74 3.56 8.87 -6.38
N VAL A 75 2.60 9.50 -7.06
CA VAL A 75 1.44 8.79 -7.64
C VAL A 75 1.87 7.78 -8.71
N SER A 76 3.06 7.90 -9.30
CA SER A 76 3.59 6.92 -10.25
C SER A 76 3.97 5.58 -9.59
N LEU A 77 4.06 5.51 -8.26
CA LEU A 77 4.22 4.26 -7.52
C LEU A 77 3.01 3.34 -7.69
N ALA A 78 1.80 3.89 -7.86
CA ALA A 78 0.60 3.10 -8.13
C ALA A 78 0.58 2.63 -9.59
N ALA A 79 0.39 1.32 -9.79
CA ALA A 79 0.33 0.73 -11.12
C ALA A 79 -0.87 1.22 -11.94
N VAL A 80 -2.02 1.36 -11.26
CA VAL A 80 -3.28 1.81 -11.83
C VAL A 80 -3.81 3.00 -11.03
N LYS A 81 -3.69 4.20 -11.61
CA LYS A 81 -4.07 5.46 -10.92
C LYS A 81 -5.56 5.60 -10.66
N SER A 82 -6.40 4.92 -11.45
CA SER A 82 -7.86 4.96 -11.38
C SER A 82 -8.48 3.78 -10.65
N ASP A 83 -7.66 2.93 -10.00
CA ASP A 83 -8.19 1.79 -9.29
C ASP A 83 -8.95 2.22 -8.02
N ARG A 84 -9.91 1.40 -7.62
CA ARG A 84 -10.79 1.70 -6.49
C ARG A 84 -10.19 1.17 -5.20
N VAL A 85 -10.11 2.04 -4.21
CA VAL A 85 -9.80 1.65 -2.84
C VAL A 85 -11.08 1.19 -2.15
N TYR A 86 -11.05 0.00 -1.55
CA TYR A 86 -12.17 -0.56 -0.80
C TYR A 86 -11.87 -0.56 0.70
N SER A 87 -12.79 -0.03 1.49
CA SER A 87 -12.78 -0.17 2.95
C SER A 87 -13.81 -1.21 3.37
N MET A 88 -13.39 -2.21 4.14
CA MET A 88 -14.26 -3.29 4.60
C MET A 88 -13.83 -3.81 5.97
N ASN A 89 -14.77 -4.36 6.73
CA ASN A 89 -14.49 -5.04 7.99
C ASN A 89 -14.05 -6.47 7.70
N LEU A 90 -12.82 -6.82 8.09
CA LEU A 90 -12.28 -8.17 7.98
C LEU A 90 -12.18 -8.81 9.36
N THR A 91 -12.50 -10.11 9.45
CA THR A 91 -12.22 -10.89 10.66
C THR A 91 -10.74 -11.27 10.71
N GLY A 92 -10.22 -11.53 11.90
CA GLY A 92 -8.85 -12.01 12.07
C GLY A 92 -8.56 -13.33 11.34
N SER A 93 -9.56 -14.20 11.16
CA SER A 93 -9.40 -15.45 10.39
C SER A 93 -9.19 -15.19 8.90
N VAL A 94 -9.95 -14.27 8.31
CA VAL A 94 -9.79 -13.86 6.91
C VAL A 94 -8.45 -13.17 6.71
N LEU A 95 -8.07 -12.27 7.63
CA LEU A 95 -6.78 -11.59 7.56
C LEU A 95 -5.61 -12.59 7.64
N LYS A 96 -5.65 -13.56 8.56
CA LYS A 96 -4.63 -14.63 8.64
C LYS A 96 -4.54 -15.40 7.34
N GLN A 97 -5.66 -15.80 6.75
CA GLN A 97 -5.66 -16.52 5.48
C GLN A 97 -5.07 -15.70 4.34
N ALA A 98 -5.39 -14.40 4.28
CA ALA A 98 -4.85 -13.46 3.31
C ALA A 98 -3.31 -13.33 3.46
N LEU A 99 -2.83 -13.18 4.70
CA LEU A 99 -1.39 -13.11 5.00
C LEU A 99 -0.66 -14.42 4.68
N SER A 100 -1.26 -15.57 4.94
CA SER A 100 -0.69 -16.88 4.55
C SER A 100 -0.50 -16.97 3.04
N LYS A 101 -1.45 -16.45 2.24
CA LYS A 101 -1.31 -16.39 0.78
C LYS A 101 -0.24 -15.41 0.33
N SER A 102 -0.15 -14.25 0.97
CA SER A 102 0.89 -13.24 0.70
C SER A 102 2.29 -13.79 0.90
N LEU A 103 2.49 -14.60 1.95
CA LEU A 103 3.81 -15.12 2.32
C LEU A 103 4.09 -16.54 1.79
N PHE A 104 3.15 -17.12 1.03
CA PHE A 104 3.23 -18.52 0.58
C PHE A 104 4.51 -18.84 -0.22
N LEU A 105 4.96 -17.90 -1.06
CA LEU A 105 6.16 -18.09 -1.89
C LEU A 105 7.43 -17.51 -1.27
N TYR A 106 7.37 -16.93 -0.07
CA TYR A 106 8.51 -16.24 0.54
C TYR A 106 9.73 -17.20 0.68
N PRO A 107 10.96 -16.78 0.31
CA PRO A 107 11.39 -15.45 -0.13
C PRO A 107 11.37 -15.23 -1.67
N ARG A 108 10.72 -16.10 -2.44
CA ARG A 108 10.55 -15.91 -3.89
C ARG A 108 9.53 -14.81 -4.17
N ALA A 109 9.61 -14.24 -5.37
CA ALA A 109 8.69 -13.19 -5.80
C ALA A 109 7.24 -13.71 -5.82
N ASN A 110 6.35 -12.94 -5.18
CA ASN A 110 4.92 -13.17 -5.16
C ASN A 110 4.20 -11.87 -5.59
N PRO A 111 3.44 -11.87 -6.69
CA PRO A 111 2.64 -10.69 -7.05
C PRO A 111 1.57 -10.36 -6.00
N ALA A 112 1.16 -11.34 -5.19
CA ALA A 112 0.23 -11.17 -4.08
C ALA A 112 0.90 -10.87 -2.73
N PHE A 113 2.21 -10.57 -2.72
CA PHE A 113 2.88 -10.09 -1.50
C PHE A 113 2.21 -8.79 -1.02
N MET A 114 2.00 -8.65 0.29
CA MET A 114 1.30 -7.51 0.89
C MET A 114 2.25 -6.55 1.57
N HIS A 115 2.13 -5.29 1.19
CA HIS A 115 2.59 -4.13 1.95
C HIS A 115 1.46 -3.68 2.88
N MET A 116 1.81 -3.26 4.09
CA MET A 116 0.83 -3.11 5.17
C MET A 116 1.11 -1.87 6.00
N SER A 117 0.05 -1.24 6.49
CA SER A 117 0.11 -0.19 7.52
C SER A 117 -0.83 -0.55 8.66
N GLY A 118 -0.43 -0.26 9.90
CA GLY A 118 -1.22 -0.55 11.11
C GLY A 118 -1.22 -2.01 11.57
N ILE A 119 -0.53 -2.92 10.86
CA ILE A 119 -0.40 -4.34 11.21
C ILE A 119 1.09 -4.70 11.26
N ARG A 120 1.46 -5.53 12.24
CA ARG A 120 2.78 -6.17 12.30
C ARG A 120 2.58 -7.68 12.17
N VAL A 121 3.34 -8.29 11.26
CA VAL A 121 3.37 -9.74 11.07
C VAL A 121 4.74 -10.23 11.49
N THR A 122 4.76 -11.24 12.36
CA THR A 122 5.96 -11.95 12.80
C THR A 122 5.77 -13.42 12.48
N MET A 123 6.78 -14.04 11.86
CA MET A 123 6.87 -15.49 11.71
C MET A 123 7.75 -16.08 12.79
#